data_AF-A0AAN0N3E4-F1
#
_entry.id   AF-A0AAN0N3E4-F1
#
_cell.length_a   1.000
_cell.length_b   1.000
_cell.length_c   1.000
_cell.angle_alpha   90.00
_cell.angle_beta   90.00
_cell.angle_gamma   90.00
#
_symmetry.space_group_name_H-M   'P 1'
#
loop_
_entity.id
_entity.type
_entity.pdbx_description
1 polymer ?
#
loop_
_entity_poly.entity_id
_entity_poly.type
_entity_poly.pdbx_seq_one_letter_code
_entity_poly.pdbx_strand_id
1 'polypeptide(L)'
;MKFVSLDGVQAEPLGQFFTPEHVAQSLVRWVVYDPGDRLLDPTCGDGAIVRYHPNSRGIEHDPFAALLARERAPTATIDNTDFFQWALDTRERFPCAAGNPPFIRFQKFKGKTRIAAEEICAAQGVKLGSLSSTWAAFLVATASLLEVGGRMAFVVPAEIGHAPYAKPILQYLVEHFRTVHVVAVQRKLFPKLSEDCWLLHCDGFGERTTHIEFTKVSSFEPCDRPPPSDERVSWRDLEINWQGRLRPFLISRDCRALYQEYSLRSGTERFGDFAKIGIGYISGDNDFFHLSPTSARSLGIPSEYLLPTVRRGEYLQTDAVREGTINEWMINDEQCLLLNLPAGPVPDSVAKYLDSDRGLIARARYKCRSRAAWYSVPGVIRPDYFLQYMSGAEVRLARNEVGAVCTNSILAVKIINPASATLRLPSWGSDFVKLSCELEGHPLGGGMLKLEPGEARRVVFPALRSTENQGVIQEAVRTLREWRHTKC
;
A
#
# COMPACT_ATOMS: atom_id res chain seq x y z
N MET A 1 12.32 -19.67 38.94
CA MET A 1 11.85 -20.44 37.76
C MET A 1 10.35 -20.22 37.59
N LYS A 2 9.96 -19.35 36.66
CA LYS A 2 8.59 -19.31 36.12
C LYS A 2 8.74 -19.55 34.63
N PHE A 3 8.20 -20.68 34.17
CA PHE A 3 8.08 -21.01 32.76
C PHE A 3 7.10 -20.01 32.13
N VAL A 4 7.61 -19.19 31.22
CA VAL A 4 6.77 -18.37 30.33
C VAL A 4 6.45 -19.23 29.12
N SER A 5 5.16 -19.41 28.85
CA SER A 5 4.63 -20.13 27.70
C SER A 5 5.10 -19.46 26.40
N LEU A 6 5.42 -20.28 25.40
CA LEU A 6 5.93 -19.90 24.07
C LEU A 6 4.84 -19.38 23.10
N ASP A 7 3.64 -19.06 23.60
CA ASP A 7 2.52 -18.61 22.77
C ASP A 7 2.29 -17.10 22.91
N GLY A 8 3.12 -16.32 22.24
CA GLY A 8 3.00 -14.86 22.31
C GLY A 8 4.00 -14.09 21.46
N VAL A 9 4.15 -14.43 20.17
CA VAL A 9 4.89 -13.56 19.24
C VAL A 9 4.04 -12.32 18.97
N GLN A 10 4.16 -11.31 19.83
CA GLN A 10 3.79 -9.92 19.55
C GLN A 10 4.76 -9.38 18.49
N ALA A 11 4.24 -8.62 17.53
CA ALA A 11 5.07 -7.89 16.59
C ALA A 11 6.03 -6.97 17.35
N GLU A 12 7.33 -7.21 17.18
CA GLU A 12 8.39 -6.32 17.66
C GLU A 12 8.18 -4.90 17.09
N PRO A 13 8.44 -3.83 17.85
CA PRO A 13 8.24 -2.44 17.42
C PRO A 13 9.06 -2.04 16.16
N LEU A 14 9.98 -2.89 15.71
CA LEU A 14 10.81 -2.73 14.51
C LEU A 14 10.21 -3.33 13.23
N GLY A 15 9.07 -4.04 13.30
CA GLY A 15 8.48 -4.71 12.13
C GLY A 15 9.25 -5.97 11.68
N GLN A 16 10.02 -6.57 12.59
CA GLN A 16 10.69 -7.85 12.36
C GLN A 16 9.66 -8.98 12.44
N PHE A 17 9.55 -9.76 11.36
CA PHE A 17 8.75 -10.99 11.33
C PHE A 17 9.62 -12.12 10.85
N PHE A 18 9.71 -13.17 11.66
CA PHE A 18 10.55 -14.32 11.37
C PHE A 18 10.03 -15.08 10.15
N THR A 19 10.94 -15.32 9.20
CA THR A 19 10.66 -16.08 7.98
C THR A 19 10.31 -17.52 8.34
N PRO A 20 9.17 -18.07 7.88
CA PRO A 20 8.84 -19.48 8.07
C PRO A 20 9.97 -20.38 7.54
N GLU A 21 10.31 -21.42 8.30
CA GLU A 21 11.44 -22.32 8.00
C GLU A 21 11.42 -22.85 6.57
N HIS A 22 10.24 -23.26 6.11
CA HIS A 22 10.05 -23.82 4.77
C HIS A 22 10.26 -22.79 3.64
N VAL A 23 9.96 -21.50 3.90
CA VAL A 23 10.27 -20.40 2.97
C VAL A 23 11.78 -20.13 2.97
N ALA A 24 12.38 -19.97 4.15
CA ALA A 24 13.81 -19.73 4.31
C ALA A 24 14.66 -20.81 3.64
N GLN A 25 14.32 -22.09 3.86
CA GLN A 25 15.00 -23.22 3.24
C GLN A 25 14.89 -23.18 1.71
N SER A 26 13.71 -22.87 1.15
CA SER A 26 13.51 -22.82 -0.30
C SER A 26 14.31 -21.70 -0.95
N LEU A 27 14.37 -20.52 -0.31
CA LEU A 27 15.21 -19.41 -0.78
C LEU A 27 16.68 -19.81 -0.83
N VAL A 28 17.21 -20.40 0.26
CA VAL A 28 18.62 -20.83 0.34
C VAL A 28 18.93 -21.91 -0.70
N ARG A 29 18.08 -22.93 -0.83
CA ARG A 29 18.27 -24.00 -1.81
C ARG A 29 18.30 -23.49 -3.25
N TRP A 30 17.52 -22.47 -3.56
CA TRP A 30 17.53 -21.88 -4.90
C TRP A 30 18.78 -21.02 -5.13
N VAL A 31 19.21 -20.22 -4.15
CA VAL A 31 20.36 -19.32 -4.34
C VAL A 31 21.72 -20.00 -4.14
N VAL A 32 21.82 -21.20 -3.58
CA VAL A 32 23.10 -21.90 -3.40
C VAL A 32 23.24 -22.98 -4.47
N TYR A 33 24.23 -22.85 -5.36
CA TYR A 33 24.49 -23.80 -6.43
C TYR A 33 25.68 -24.70 -6.07
N ASP A 34 26.69 -24.13 -5.41
CA ASP A 34 27.87 -24.85 -4.92
C ASP A 34 27.92 -24.81 -3.38
N PRO A 35 28.26 -25.93 -2.69
CA PRO A 35 28.41 -25.95 -1.24
C PRO A 35 29.42 -24.94 -0.68
N GLY A 36 30.38 -24.49 -1.49
CA GLY A 36 31.38 -23.48 -1.17
C GLY A 36 30.93 -22.03 -1.41
N ASP A 37 29.76 -21.80 -2.00
CA ASP A 37 29.23 -20.45 -2.23
C ASP A 37 29.19 -19.65 -0.92
N ARG A 38 29.42 -18.33 -0.98
CA ARG A 38 29.25 -17.43 0.17
C ARG A 38 27.87 -16.79 0.08
N LEU A 39 27.01 -17.08 1.05
CA LEU A 39 25.67 -16.51 1.12
C LEU A 39 25.66 -15.23 1.94
N LEU A 40 25.11 -14.14 1.40
CA LEU A 40 24.80 -12.92 2.16
C LEU A 40 23.33 -12.91 2.59
N ASP A 41 23.06 -12.64 3.87
CA ASP A 41 21.76 -12.17 4.34
C ASP A 41 21.92 -10.75 4.92
N PRO A 42 21.39 -9.72 4.24
CA PRO A 42 21.60 -8.33 4.62
C PRO A 42 20.82 -7.91 5.88
N THR A 43 19.88 -8.74 6.34
CA THR A 43 18.98 -8.46 7.48
C THR A 43 18.62 -9.77 8.18
N CYS A 44 19.63 -10.43 8.77
CA CYS A 44 19.49 -11.85 9.11
C CYS A 44 18.56 -12.15 10.29
N GLY A 45 18.11 -11.15 11.04
CA GLY A 45 17.18 -11.33 12.16
C GLY A 45 17.72 -12.33 13.17
N ASP A 46 16.91 -13.32 13.54
CA ASP A 46 17.27 -14.44 14.43
C ASP A 46 18.01 -15.59 13.73
N GLY A 47 18.51 -15.37 12.50
CA GLY A 47 19.27 -16.34 11.73
C GLY A 47 18.43 -17.39 11.00
N ALA A 48 17.14 -17.12 10.76
CA ALA A 48 16.23 -18.06 10.07
C ALA A 48 16.71 -18.52 8.69
N ILE A 49 17.38 -17.66 7.92
CA ILE A 49 17.89 -17.98 6.57
C ILE A 49 19.31 -18.53 6.64
N VAL A 50 20.23 -17.80 7.27
CA VAL A 50 21.67 -18.16 7.33
C VAL A 50 21.95 -19.51 7.99
N ARG A 51 21.05 -20.04 8.83
CA ARG A 51 21.18 -21.38 9.41
C ARG A 51 21.21 -22.52 8.38
N TYR A 52 20.68 -22.29 7.17
CA TYR A 52 20.57 -23.32 6.13
C TYR A 52 21.82 -23.40 5.25
N HIS A 53 22.81 -22.54 5.45
CA HIS A 53 24.07 -22.58 4.70
C HIS A 53 25.25 -22.19 5.60
N PRO A 54 26.24 -23.08 5.83
CA PRO A 54 27.31 -22.81 6.81
C PRO A 54 28.22 -21.66 6.39
N ASN A 55 28.46 -21.46 5.10
CA ASN A 55 29.29 -20.37 4.58
C ASN A 55 28.44 -19.11 4.34
N SER A 56 27.75 -18.66 5.39
CA SER A 56 26.88 -17.48 5.36
C SER A 56 27.49 -16.31 6.11
N ARG A 57 27.17 -15.10 5.63
CA ARG A 57 27.38 -13.85 6.35
C ARG A 57 26.03 -13.16 6.56
N GLY A 58 25.65 -13.00 7.81
CA GLY A 58 24.44 -12.31 8.22
C GLY A 58 24.75 -10.94 8.83
N ILE A 59 24.02 -9.92 8.40
CA ILE A 59 24.09 -8.57 9.00
C ILE A 59 22.81 -8.29 9.77
N GLU A 60 22.92 -7.91 11.04
CA GLU A 60 21.77 -7.58 11.87
C GLU A 60 22.07 -6.40 12.78
N HIS A 61 21.25 -5.34 12.73
CA HIS A 61 21.46 -4.14 13.52
C HIS A 61 21.05 -4.29 14.99
N ASP A 62 20.05 -5.12 15.28
CA ASP A 62 19.58 -5.35 16.64
C ASP A 62 20.50 -6.35 17.38
N PRO A 63 21.12 -5.96 18.50
CA PRO A 63 22.06 -6.83 19.21
C PRO A 63 21.45 -8.13 19.73
N PHE A 64 20.16 -8.12 20.09
CA PHE A 64 19.48 -9.30 20.63
C PHE A 64 19.16 -10.31 19.53
N ALA A 65 18.61 -9.87 18.40
CA ALA A 65 18.42 -10.70 17.21
C ALA A 65 19.75 -11.27 16.70
N ALA A 66 20.81 -10.45 16.65
CA ALA A 66 22.14 -10.92 16.25
C ALA A 66 22.70 -12.01 17.19
N LEU A 67 22.44 -11.92 18.50
CA LEU A 67 22.79 -12.97 19.45
C LEU A 67 22.05 -14.28 19.14
N LEU A 68 20.73 -14.21 18.94
CA LEU A 68 19.92 -15.37 18.57
C LEU A 68 20.38 -16.00 17.24
N ALA A 69 20.76 -15.18 16.26
CA ALA A 69 21.31 -15.66 14.99
C ALA A 69 22.61 -16.45 15.18
N ARG A 70 23.51 -15.98 16.05
CA ARG A 70 24.77 -16.70 16.38
C ARG A 70 24.50 -18.04 17.06
N GLU A 71 23.51 -18.11 17.94
CA GLU A 71 23.10 -19.38 18.57
C GLU A 71 22.48 -20.35 17.56
N ARG A 72 21.62 -19.83 16.66
CA ARG A 72 20.91 -20.65 15.68
C ARG A 72 21.80 -21.11 14.52
N ALA A 73 22.79 -20.31 14.14
CA ALA A 73 23.70 -20.56 13.02
C ALA A 73 25.17 -20.38 13.46
N PRO A 74 25.72 -21.29 14.30
CA PRO A 74 27.04 -21.12 14.91
C PRO A 74 28.20 -21.15 13.91
N THR A 75 27.97 -21.65 12.70
CA THR A 75 28.96 -21.66 11.61
C THR A 75 28.92 -20.41 10.73
N ALA A 76 27.84 -19.62 10.80
CA ALA A 76 27.71 -18.39 10.02
C ALA A 76 28.45 -17.24 10.69
N THR A 77 28.97 -16.31 9.88
CA THR A 77 29.55 -15.05 10.37
C THR A 77 28.43 -14.03 10.56
N ILE A 78 28.19 -13.59 11.80
CA ILE A 78 27.12 -12.63 12.12
C ILE A 78 27.71 -11.31 12.62
N ASP A 79 27.55 -10.24 11.83
CA ASP A 79 27.93 -8.88 12.19
C ASP A 79 26.75 -8.13 12.80
N ASN A 80 26.96 -7.60 14.00
CA ASN A 80 25.98 -6.71 14.63
C ASN A 80 26.23 -5.25 14.21
N THR A 81 25.67 -4.82 13.09
CA THR A 81 25.88 -3.48 12.52
C THR A 81 24.73 -3.06 11.61
N ASP A 82 24.71 -1.79 11.22
CA ASP A 82 23.81 -1.29 10.18
C ASP A 82 24.27 -1.74 8.80
N PHE A 83 23.39 -2.42 8.06
CA PHE A 83 23.70 -2.98 6.75
C PHE A 83 24.13 -1.93 5.72
N PHE A 84 23.48 -0.77 5.67
CA PHE A 84 23.80 0.23 4.64
C PHE A 84 25.17 0.87 4.89
N GLN A 85 25.50 1.14 6.15
CA GLN A 85 26.85 1.59 6.52
C GLN A 85 27.90 0.51 6.22
N TRP A 86 27.63 -0.75 6.60
CA TRP A 86 28.51 -1.86 6.29
C TRP A 86 28.71 -2.07 4.78
N ALA A 87 27.65 -1.93 3.99
CA ALA A 87 27.66 -2.09 2.54
C ALA A 87 28.47 -1.01 1.83
N LEU A 88 28.52 0.22 2.38
CA LEU A 88 29.38 1.30 1.85
C LEU A 88 30.86 1.01 2.06
N ASP A 89 31.23 0.43 3.20
CA ASP A 89 32.62 0.26 3.60
C ASP A 89 33.23 -1.05 3.08
N THR A 90 32.40 -2.07 2.83
CA THR A 90 32.88 -3.40 2.44
C THR A 90 33.36 -3.48 0.99
N ARG A 91 34.42 -4.27 0.77
CA ARG A 91 34.89 -4.67 -0.57
C ARG A 91 34.47 -6.07 -0.95
N GLU A 92 33.74 -6.76 -0.08
CA GLU A 92 33.33 -8.14 -0.32
C GLU A 92 32.30 -8.22 -1.43
N ARG A 93 32.35 -9.33 -2.16
CA ARG A 93 31.31 -9.73 -3.11
C ARG A 93 30.85 -11.14 -2.81
N PHE A 94 29.61 -11.42 -3.18
CA PHE A 94 28.95 -12.68 -2.87
C PHE A 94 28.39 -13.31 -4.14
N PRO A 95 28.59 -14.62 -4.38
CA PRO A 95 27.94 -15.31 -5.48
C PRO A 95 26.43 -15.42 -5.26
N CYS A 96 25.96 -15.37 -4.01
CA CYS A 96 24.55 -15.45 -3.70
C CYS A 96 24.11 -14.64 -2.48
N ALA A 97 22.85 -14.20 -2.49
CA ALA A 97 22.22 -13.55 -1.35
C ALA A 97 20.77 -14.03 -1.14
N ALA A 98 20.31 -14.12 0.09
CA ALA A 98 18.90 -14.34 0.39
C ALA A 98 18.45 -13.55 1.61
N GLY A 99 17.19 -13.14 1.65
CA GLY A 99 16.72 -12.33 2.78
C GLY A 99 15.22 -12.13 2.87
N ASN A 100 14.82 -11.55 4.01
CA ASN A 100 13.48 -11.03 4.27
C ASN A 100 13.63 -9.62 4.88
N PRO A 101 13.87 -8.58 4.06
CA PRO A 101 14.13 -7.24 4.53
C PRO A 101 12.93 -6.64 5.28
N PRO A 102 13.13 -5.64 6.15
CA PRO A 102 12.05 -5.02 6.89
C PRO A 102 11.09 -4.25 5.98
N PHE A 103 9.78 -4.34 6.27
CA PHE A 103 8.71 -3.65 5.54
C PHE A 103 8.28 -2.36 6.24
N ILE A 104 9.25 -1.53 6.61
CA ILE A 104 8.99 -0.25 7.27
C ILE A 104 9.10 0.91 6.27
N ARG A 105 8.40 2.02 6.53
CA ARG A 105 8.51 3.22 5.68
C ARG A 105 9.93 3.77 5.72
N PHE A 106 10.49 4.11 4.55
CA PHE A 106 11.86 4.63 4.40
C PHE A 106 12.13 5.89 5.22
N GLN A 107 11.14 6.76 5.41
CA GLN A 107 11.23 7.93 6.29
C GLN A 107 11.55 7.61 7.76
N LYS A 108 11.35 6.37 8.21
CA LYS A 108 11.74 5.94 9.55
C LYS A 108 13.26 5.82 9.70
N PHE A 109 14.02 5.61 8.62
CA PHE A 109 15.47 5.76 8.66
C PHE A 109 15.83 7.23 8.87
N LYS A 110 16.68 7.49 9.86
CA LYS A 110 17.19 8.82 10.19
C LYS A 110 18.71 8.79 10.24
N GLY A 111 19.32 9.96 10.05
CA GLY A 111 20.77 10.11 10.18
C GLY A 111 21.54 9.28 9.16
N LYS A 112 22.60 8.61 9.62
CA LYS A 112 23.61 7.96 8.77
C LYS A 112 23.06 6.82 7.92
N THR A 113 22.20 5.97 8.47
CA THR A 113 21.57 4.84 7.73
C THR A 113 20.84 5.31 6.48
N ARG A 114 20.06 6.39 6.60
CA ARG A 114 19.32 6.94 5.47
C ARG A 114 20.25 7.49 4.39
N ILE A 115 21.26 8.25 4.79
CA ILE A 115 22.25 8.82 3.87
C ILE A 115 22.96 7.69 3.12
N ALA A 116 23.40 6.65 3.82
CA ALA A 116 24.05 5.49 3.22
C ALA A 116 23.15 4.75 2.22
N ALA A 117 21.89 4.51 2.59
CA ALA A 117 20.92 3.88 1.69
C ALA A 117 20.65 4.73 0.44
N GLU A 118 20.48 6.05 0.60
CA GLU A 118 20.29 6.99 -0.51
C GLU A 118 21.52 7.03 -1.43
N GLU A 119 22.72 7.04 -0.88
CA GLU A 119 23.98 7.04 -1.62
C GLU A 119 24.16 5.77 -2.46
N ILE A 120 23.96 4.58 -1.84
CA ILE A 120 24.04 3.30 -2.55
C ILE A 120 23.00 3.25 -3.69
N CYS A 121 21.74 3.59 -3.41
CA CYS A 121 20.70 3.56 -4.42
C CYS A 121 21.00 4.55 -5.58
N ALA A 122 21.45 5.76 -5.25
CA ALA A 122 21.80 6.76 -6.26
C ALA A 122 22.97 6.32 -7.14
N ALA A 123 23.98 5.66 -6.56
CA ALA A 123 25.10 5.08 -7.32
C ALA A 123 24.65 3.99 -8.30
N GLN A 124 23.53 3.33 -8.02
CA GLN A 124 22.88 2.35 -8.88
C GLN A 124 21.81 2.96 -9.82
N GLY A 125 21.68 4.29 -9.88
CA GLY A 125 20.69 4.98 -10.71
C GLY A 125 19.25 4.91 -10.17
N VAL A 126 19.03 4.38 -8.97
CA VAL A 126 17.71 4.22 -8.36
C VAL A 126 17.40 5.40 -7.44
N LYS A 127 16.30 6.10 -7.72
CA LYS A 127 15.80 7.18 -6.86
C LYS A 127 14.59 6.70 -6.04
N LEU A 128 14.79 6.54 -4.73
CA LEU A 128 13.73 6.21 -3.80
C LEU A 128 13.06 7.48 -3.27
N GLY A 129 11.72 7.52 -3.34
CA GLY A 129 10.93 8.61 -2.79
C GLY A 129 10.69 8.43 -1.30
N SER A 130 10.21 9.47 -0.62
CA SER A 130 9.91 9.40 0.81
C SER A 130 8.76 8.42 1.17
N LEU A 131 7.98 8.00 0.17
CA LEU A 131 6.91 7.02 0.33
C LEU A 131 7.38 5.57 0.10
N SER A 132 8.64 5.36 -0.28
CA SER A 132 9.21 4.03 -0.44
C SER A 132 9.25 3.28 0.89
N SER A 133 9.14 1.95 0.82
CA SER A 133 9.43 1.07 1.94
C SER A 133 10.89 0.60 1.88
N THR A 134 11.46 0.23 3.02
CA THR A 134 12.90 -0.01 3.18
C THR A 134 13.41 -1.22 2.41
N TRP A 135 12.57 -2.24 2.18
CA TRP A 135 12.93 -3.42 1.38
C TRP A 135 13.49 -3.05 0.01
N ALA A 136 13.00 -1.96 -0.60
CA ALA A 136 13.45 -1.51 -1.91
C ALA A 136 14.95 -1.12 -1.90
N ALA A 137 15.39 -0.42 -0.85
CA ALA A 137 16.80 -0.05 -0.70
C ALA A 137 17.67 -1.29 -0.39
N PHE A 138 17.18 -2.22 0.42
CA PHE A 138 17.89 -3.47 0.72
C PHE A 138 18.13 -4.31 -0.52
N LEU A 139 17.15 -4.43 -1.42
CA LEU A 139 17.33 -5.17 -2.68
C LEU A 139 18.42 -4.56 -3.55
N VAL A 140 18.41 -3.24 -3.75
CA VAL A 140 19.40 -2.54 -4.59
C VAL A 140 20.79 -2.62 -3.98
N ALA A 141 20.91 -2.37 -2.68
CA ALA A 141 22.18 -2.46 -1.98
C ALA A 141 22.73 -3.90 -1.97
N THR A 142 21.88 -4.90 -1.76
CA THR A 142 22.29 -6.31 -1.82
C THR A 142 22.75 -6.71 -3.21
N ALA A 143 22.01 -6.33 -4.26
CA ALA A 143 22.40 -6.59 -5.64
C ALA A 143 23.77 -5.97 -5.96
N SER A 144 24.07 -4.76 -5.47
CA SER A 144 25.37 -4.10 -5.67
C SER A 144 26.57 -4.84 -5.03
N LEU A 145 26.29 -5.76 -4.10
CA LEU A 145 27.29 -6.62 -3.44
C LEU A 145 27.42 -8.00 -4.09
N LEU A 146 26.66 -8.29 -5.15
CA LEU A 146 26.79 -9.56 -5.88
C LEU A 146 28.01 -9.57 -6.80
N GLU A 147 28.58 -10.75 -6.97
CA GLU A 147 29.53 -11.04 -8.06
C GLU A 147 28.80 -11.05 -9.42
N VAL A 148 29.55 -10.83 -10.52
CA VAL A 148 28.99 -11.02 -11.87
C VAL A 148 28.58 -12.49 -12.04
N GLY A 149 27.37 -12.72 -12.55
CA GLY A 149 26.74 -14.04 -12.59
C GLY A 149 26.05 -14.46 -11.29
N GLY A 150 26.15 -13.65 -10.24
CA GLY A 150 25.54 -13.91 -8.94
C GLY A 150 24.01 -13.86 -8.96
N ARG A 151 23.41 -14.29 -7.86
CA ARG A 151 21.95 -14.47 -7.74
C ARG A 151 21.42 -14.07 -6.37
N MET A 152 20.15 -13.70 -6.31
CA MET A 152 19.51 -13.37 -5.05
C MET A 152 18.04 -13.77 -4.99
N ALA A 153 17.57 -14.16 -3.80
CA ALA A 153 16.16 -14.47 -3.57
C ALA A 153 15.63 -13.83 -2.29
N PHE A 154 14.45 -13.24 -2.38
CA PHE A 154 13.91 -12.41 -1.32
C PHE A 154 12.42 -12.65 -1.10
N VAL A 155 12.01 -12.63 0.16
CA VAL A 155 10.63 -12.30 0.51
C VAL A 155 10.47 -10.79 0.33
N VAL A 156 9.47 -10.37 -0.45
CA VAL A 156 9.15 -8.96 -0.70
C VAL A 156 7.66 -8.73 -0.42
N PRO A 157 7.24 -7.54 0.03
CA PRO A 157 5.83 -7.27 0.17
C PRO A 157 5.16 -7.21 -1.22
N ALA A 158 3.88 -7.54 -1.29
CA ALA A 158 3.07 -7.48 -2.51
C ALA A 158 2.98 -6.04 -3.09
N GLU A 159 3.48 -5.04 -2.35
CA GLU A 159 3.80 -3.70 -2.84
C GLU A 159 4.70 -3.72 -4.08
N ILE A 160 5.58 -4.71 -4.26
CA ILE A 160 6.35 -4.87 -5.51
C ILE A 160 5.44 -4.93 -6.74
N GLY A 161 4.19 -5.40 -6.58
CA GLY A 161 3.23 -5.54 -7.66
C GLY A 161 2.38 -4.31 -7.95
N HIS A 162 2.38 -3.28 -7.09
CA HIS A 162 1.45 -2.15 -7.25
C HIS A 162 1.95 -0.79 -6.77
N ALA A 163 2.93 -0.74 -5.87
CA ALA A 163 3.40 0.53 -5.33
C ALA A 163 4.15 1.34 -6.41
N PRO A 164 3.93 2.66 -6.52
CA PRO A 164 4.58 3.47 -7.54
C PRO A 164 6.11 3.41 -7.52
N TYR A 165 6.70 3.25 -6.32
CA TYR A 165 8.15 3.15 -6.15
C TYR A 165 8.71 1.76 -6.53
N ALA A 166 7.87 0.75 -6.75
CA ALA A 166 8.32 -0.55 -7.22
C ALA A 166 8.77 -0.50 -8.70
N LYS A 167 8.21 0.40 -9.51
CA LYS A 167 8.60 0.59 -10.92
C LYS A 167 10.13 0.79 -11.09
N PRO A 168 10.79 1.78 -10.47
CA PRO A 168 12.24 1.95 -10.62
C PRO A 168 13.05 0.76 -10.07
N ILE A 169 12.51 -0.01 -9.11
CA ILE A 169 13.16 -1.23 -8.61
C ILE A 169 13.09 -2.34 -9.66
N LEU A 170 11.91 -2.61 -10.21
CA LEU A 170 11.76 -3.60 -11.27
C LEU A 170 12.60 -3.22 -12.49
N GLN A 171 12.67 -1.93 -12.84
CA GLN A 171 13.55 -1.42 -13.88
C GLN A 171 15.02 -1.77 -13.61
N TYR A 172 15.50 -1.44 -12.41
CA TYR A 172 16.86 -1.77 -11.99
C TYR A 172 17.13 -3.27 -12.10
N LEU A 173 16.21 -4.12 -11.63
CA LEU A 173 16.38 -5.57 -11.69
C LEU A 173 16.47 -6.08 -13.13
N VAL A 174 15.58 -5.64 -14.04
CA VAL A 174 15.63 -6.10 -15.44
C VAL A 174 16.87 -5.60 -16.19
N GLU A 175 17.43 -4.46 -15.79
CA GLU A 175 18.64 -3.89 -16.38
C GLU A 175 19.94 -4.56 -15.88
N HIS A 176 19.89 -5.30 -14.76
CA HIS A 176 21.07 -5.85 -14.07
C HIS A 176 21.05 -7.38 -13.88
N PHE A 177 19.97 -8.08 -14.24
CA PHE A 177 19.90 -9.53 -14.13
C PHE A 177 19.43 -10.18 -15.45
N ARG A 178 19.97 -11.36 -15.74
CA ARG A 178 19.51 -12.22 -16.85
C ARG A 178 18.07 -12.69 -16.64
N THR A 179 17.73 -13.02 -15.41
CA THR A 179 16.39 -13.50 -15.04
C THR A 179 15.87 -12.72 -13.84
N VAL A 180 14.64 -12.22 -13.95
CA VAL A 180 13.88 -11.62 -12.86
C VAL A 180 12.54 -12.35 -12.79
N HIS A 181 12.30 -13.06 -11.69
CA HIS A 181 11.12 -13.90 -11.50
C HIS A 181 10.40 -13.53 -10.21
N VAL A 182 9.13 -13.14 -10.36
CA VAL A 182 8.23 -12.81 -9.25
C VAL A 182 7.18 -13.91 -9.12
N VAL A 183 7.14 -14.54 -7.95
CA VAL A 183 6.13 -15.54 -7.59
C VAL A 183 5.13 -14.90 -6.64
N ALA A 184 3.95 -14.58 -7.16
CA ALA A 184 2.83 -14.10 -6.39
C ALA A 184 2.14 -15.28 -5.69
N VAL A 185 2.01 -15.20 -4.37
CA VAL A 185 1.36 -16.22 -3.54
C VAL A 185 0.06 -15.65 -2.99
N GLN A 186 -1.07 -16.33 -3.26
CA GLN A 186 -2.38 -15.85 -2.82
C GLN A 186 -2.57 -16.05 -1.32
N ARG A 187 -2.40 -17.28 -0.79
CA ARG A 187 -2.45 -17.53 0.66
C ARG A 187 -1.25 -16.89 1.35
N LYS A 188 -1.50 -16.23 2.48
CA LYS A 188 -0.46 -15.50 3.22
C LYS A 188 0.69 -16.42 3.62
N LEU A 189 1.90 -16.07 3.19
CA LEU A 189 3.15 -16.66 3.68
C LEU A 189 3.30 -16.47 5.20
N PHE A 190 2.75 -15.37 5.72
CA PHE A 190 2.80 -15.00 7.13
C PHE A 190 1.37 -14.72 7.63
N PRO A 191 0.67 -15.72 8.19
CA PRO A 191 -0.75 -15.57 8.57
C PRO A 191 -1.03 -14.43 9.57
N LYS A 192 -0.04 -14.10 10.41
CA LYS A 192 -0.13 -13.02 11.41
C LYS A 192 0.15 -11.62 10.82
N LEU A 193 0.70 -11.52 9.61
CA LEU A 193 0.96 -10.26 8.96
C LEU A 193 -0.31 -9.69 8.34
N SER A 194 -0.49 -8.37 8.47
CA SER A 194 -1.50 -7.66 7.71
C SER A 194 -1.14 -7.62 6.22
N GLU A 195 0.14 -7.38 5.90
CA GLU A 195 0.64 -7.28 4.52
C GLU A 195 0.84 -8.65 3.86
N ASP A 196 0.54 -8.72 2.56
CA ASP A 196 0.82 -9.87 1.73
C ASP A 196 2.27 -9.85 1.24
N CYS A 197 2.86 -11.02 1.09
CA CYS A 197 4.26 -11.18 0.67
C CYS A 197 4.35 -12.09 -0.55
N TRP A 198 5.22 -11.74 -1.48
CA TRP A 198 5.59 -12.50 -2.67
C TRP A 198 7.07 -12.89 -2.59
N LEU A 199 7.50 -13.75 -3.52
CA LEU A 199 8.91 -14.14 -3.62
C LEU A 199 9.51 -13.54 -4.88
N LEU A 200 10.71 -13.00 -4.75
CA LEU A 200 11.52 -12.47 -5.84
C LEU A 200 12.75 -13.36 -6.00
N HIS A 201 13.04 -13.77 -7.22
CA HIS A 201 14.24 -14.51 -7.59
C HIS A 201 14.93 -13.77 -8.74
N CYS A 202 16.23 -13.49 -8.60
CA CYS A 202 17.02 -12.80 -9.61
C CYS A 202 18.33 -13.56 -9.85
N ASP A 203 18.66 -13.84 -11.11
CA ASP A 203 19.82 -14.67 -11.48
C ASP A 203 20.62 -14.03 -12.63
N GLY A 204 21.92 -14.29 -12.65
CA GLY A 204 22.84 -13.73 -13.65
C GLY A 204 23.06 -12.23 -13.49
N PHE A 205 23.47 -11.78 -12.30
CA PHE A 205 23.80 -10.37 -12.05
C PHE A 205 24.88 -9.85 -13.02
N GLY A 206 24.72 -8.63 -13.51
CA GLY A 206 25.59 -8.02 -14.54
C GLY A 206 25.14 -8.29 -15.98
N GLU A 207 24.15 -9.16 -16.18
CA GLU A 207 23.44 -9.31 -17.45
C GLU A 207 22.17 -8.44 -17.47
N ARG A 208 21.26 -8.66 -18.45
CA ARG A 208 19.99 -7.94 -18.55
C ARG A 208 18.91 -8.77 -19.22
N THR A 209 17.65 -8.42 -18.96
CA THR A 209 16.46 -8.99 -19.60
C THR A 209 15.50 -7.92 -20.06
N THR A 210 14.56 -8.31 -20.91
CA THR A 210 13.47 -7.46 -21.42
C THR A 210 12.11 -7.85 -20.85
N HIS A 211 12.07 -8.87 -19.97
CA HIS A 211 10.84 -9.43 -19.43
C HIS A 211 11.01 -9.79 -17.95
N ILE A 212 9.90 -9.79 -17.22
CA ILE A 212 9.77 -10.36 -15.88
C ILE A 212 9.01 -11.68 -16.01
N GLU A 213 9.56 -12.76 -15.47
CA GLU A 213 8.82 -14.00 -15.28
C GLU A 213 7.83 -13.79 -14.12
N PHE A 214 6.56 -14.07 -14.36
CA PHE A 214 5.52 -13.93 -13.34
C PHE A 214 4.79 -15.26 -13.17
N THR A 215 4.69 -15.73 -11.92
CA THR A 215 3.96 -16.95 -11.55
C THR A 215 2.97 -16.64 -10.44
N LYS A 216 1.80 -17.27 -10.51
CA LYS A 216 0.69 -17.12 -9.57
C LYS A 216 0.40 -18.48 -8.95
N VAL A 217 0.53 -18.56 -7.64
CA VAL A 217 0.23 -19.79 -6.89
C VAL A 217 -0.81 -19.53 -5.80
N SER A 218 -1.67 -20.50 -5.55
CA SER A 218 -2.70 -20.41 -4.50
C SER A 218 -2.10 -20.57 -3.10
N SER A 219 -1.15 -21.48 -2.91
CA SER A 219 -0.27 -21.58 -1.75
C SER A 219 1.18 -21.63 -2.18
N PHE A 220 2.05 -21.25 -1.24
CA PHE A 220 3.45 -21.60 -1.32
C PHE A 220 3.62 -23.07 -0.92
N GLU A 221 4.31 -23.83 -1.76
CA GLU A 221 4.78 -25.18 -1.46
C GLU A 221 6.32 -25.15 -1.47
N PRO A 222 7.01 -25.79 -0.50
CA PRO A 222 8.46 -25.79 -0.43
C PRO A 222 9.06 -26.43 -1.68
N CYS A 223 10.02 -25.75 -2.31
CA CYS A 223 10.57 -26.17 -3.59
C CYS A 223 12.04 -25.79 -3.73
N ASP A 224 12.80 -26.62 -4.44
CA ASP A 224 14.22 -26.36 -4.72
C ASP A 224 14.41 -25.39 -5.89
N ARG A 225 13.37 -25.27 -6.73
CA ARG A 225 13.31 -24.33 -7.85
C ARG A 225 11.94 -23.65 -7.83
N PRO A 226 11.87 -22.35 -8.16
CA PRO A 226 10.58 -21.68 -8.26
C PRO A 226 9.73 -22.38 -9.32
N PRO A 227 8.39 -22.38 -9.14
CA PRO A 227 7.47 -22.96 -10.10
C PRO A 227 7.67 -22.33 -11.49
N PRO A 228 7.41 -23.06 -12.59
CA PRO A 228 7.57 -22.50 -13.93
C PRO A 228 6.78 -21.20 -14.09
N SER A 229 7.31 -20.30 -14.92
CA SER A 229 6.63 -19.04 -15.22
C SER A 229 5.29 -19.29 -15.92
N ASP A 230 4.21 -18.71 -15.39
CA ASP A 230 2.92 -18.69 -16.09
C ASP A 230 2.99 -17.75 -17.30
N GLU A 231 3.71 -16.64 -17.13
CA GLU A 231 3.77 -15.56 -18.12
C GLU A 231 5.11 -14.82 -18.09
N ARG A 232 5.67 -14.61 -19.28
CA ARG A 232 6.81 -13.71 -19.49
C ARG A 232 6.30 -12.31 -19.81
N VAL A 233 6.23 -11.48 -18.79
CA VAL A 233 5.70 -10.11 -18.86
C VAL A 233 6.73 -9.18 -19.48
N SER A 234 6.45 -8.62 -20.66
CA SER A 234 7.33 -7.63 -21.29
C SER A 234 7.47 -6.40 -20.40
N TRP A 235 8.72 -6.00 -20.08
CA TRP A 235 8.99 -4.79 -19.30
C TRP A 235 8.40 -3.54 -19.98
N ARG A 236 8.50 -3.46 -21.31
CA ARG A 236 7.96 -2.35 -22.10
C ARG A 236 6.43 -2.25 -21.99
N ASP A 237 5.73 -3.37 -22.06
CA ASP A 237 4.28 -3.40 -21.89
C ASP A 237 3.87 -3.01 -20.46
N LEU A 238 4.56 -3.57 -19.46
CA LEU A 238 4.36 -3.26 -18.06
C LEU A 238 4.54 -1.76 -17.77
N GLU A 239 5.61 -1.17 -18.32
CA GLU A 239 5.92 0.24 -18.16
C GLU A 239 4.88 1.17 -18.79
N ILE A 240 4.54 0.92 -20.06
CA ILE A 240 3.69 1.82 -20.85
C ILE A 240 2.21 1.67 -20.48
N ASN A 241 1.72 0.43 -20.42
CA ASN A 241 0.29 0.16 -20.31
C ASN A 241 -0.17 -0.06 -18.86
N TRP A 242 0.74 -0.44 -17.97
CA TRP A 242 0.41 -0.79 -16.58
C TRP A 242 1.14 0.03 -15.52
N GLN A 243 1.94 1.04 -15.93
CA GLN A 243 2.69 1.93 -15.03
C GLN A 243 3.67 1.18 -14.11
N GLY A 244 4.23 0.05 -14.58
CA GLY A 244 5.14 -0.78 -13.79
C GLY A 244 4.45 -1.73 -12.80
N ARG A 245 3.12 -1.87 -12.85
CA ARG A 245 2.35 -2.68 -11.89
C ARG A 245 2.19 -4.11 -12.38
N LEU A 246 2.67 -5.10 -11.61
CA LEU A 246 2.47 -6.53 -11.89
C LEU A 246 1.09 -7.05 -11.45
N ARG A 247 0.39 -6.37 -10.53
CA ARG A 247 -0.91 -6.82 -10.01
C ARG A 247 -1.98 -7.04 -11.10
N PRO A 248 -2.08 -6.23 -12.18
CA PRO A 248 -2.93 -6.54 -13.34
C PRO A 248 -2.66 -7.90 -14.00
N PHE A 249 -1.49 -8.52 -13.80
CA PHE A 249 -1.16 -9.83 -14.35
C PHE A 249 -1.75 -11.00 -13.53
N LEU A 250 -2.41 -10.71 -12.41
CA LEU A 250 -3.18 -11.68 -11.62
C LEU A 250 -4.38 -12.24 -12.39
N ILE A 251 -5.03 -11.42 -13.23
CA ILE A 251 -6.18 -11.82 -14.05
C ILE A 251 -5.73 -12.46 -15.38
N SER A 252 -6.68 -12.91 -16.21
CA SER A 252 -6.37 -13.53 -17.50
C SER A 252 -5.85 -12.51 -18.53
N ARG A 253 -5.07 -12.99 -19.51
CA ARG A 253 -4.59 -12.19 -20.64
C ARG A 253 -5.76 -11.60 -21.44
N ASP A 254 -6.81 -12.38 -21.65
CA ASP A 254 -8.01 -11.95 -22.38
C ASP A 254 -8.68 -10.78 -21.67
N CYS A 255 -8.81 -10.82 -20.34
CA CYS A 255 -9.39 -9.71 -19.59
C CYS A 255 -8.52 -8.45 -19.66
N ARG A 256 -7.19 -8.59 -19.56
CA ARG A 256 -6.26 -7.46 -19.73
C ARG A 256 -6.38 -6.82 -21.11
N ALA A 257 -6.42 -7.64 -22.17
CA ALA A 257 -6.57 -7.17 -23.54
C ALA A 257 -7.90 -6.43 -23.74
N LEU A 258 -9.01 -6.99 -23.23
CA LEU A 258 -10.31 -6.32 -23.23
C LEU A 258 -10.26 -4.99 -22.50
N TYR A 259 -9.70 -4.94 -21.29
CA TYR A 259 -9.58 -3.71 -20.52
C TYR A 259 -8.81 -2.62 -21.28
N GLN A 260 -7.67 -2.97 -21.89
CA GLN A 260 -6.88 -2.05 -22.70
C GLN A 260 -7.66 -1.57 -23.93
N GLU A 261 -8.33 -2.46 -24.65
CA GLU A 261 -9.15 -2.13 -25.81
C GLU A 261 -10.24 -1.11 -25.43
N TYR A 262 -11.05 -1.42 -24.42
CA TYR A 262 -12.11 -0.51 -23.95
C TYR A 262 -11.54 0.82 -23.44
N SER A 263 -10.36 0.81 -22.81
CA SER A 263 -9.69 2.02 -22.31
C SER A 263 -9.21 2.95 -23.43
N LEU A 264 -8.95 2.43 -24.63
CA LEU A 264 -8.45 3.18 -25.79
C LEU A 264 -9.55 3.52 -26.82
N ARG A 265 -10.75 2.92 -26.70
CA ARG A 265 -11.87 3.20 -27.61
C ARG A 265 -12.27 4.68 -27.56
N SER A 266 -12.62 5.22 -28.72
CA SER A 266 -13.14 6.58 -28.83
C SER A 266 -14.41 6.76 -27.99
N GLY A 267 -14.49 7.87 -27.26
CA GLY A 267 -15.59 8.15 -26.34
C GLY A 267 -15.47 7.48 -24.97
N THR A 268 -14.40 6.76 -24.67
CA THR A 268 -14.06 6.36 -23.30
C THR A 268 -13.46 7.55 -22.56
N GLU A 269 -13.85 7.74 -21.30
CA GLU A 269 -13.36 8.82 -20.44
C GLU A 269 -12.87 8.26 -19.11
N ARG A 270 -11.89 8.93 -18.51
CA ARG A 270 -11.46 8.67 -17.14
C ARG A 270 -12.24 9.56 -16.18
N PHE A 271 -12.36 9.15 -14.92
CA PHE A 271 -13.10 9.93 -13.93
C PHE A 271 -12.54 11.34 -13.78
N GLY A 272 -11.21 11.48 -13.87
CA GLY A 272 -10.52 12.77 -13.82
C GLY A 272 -10.85 13.72 -14.98
N ASP A 273 -11.35 13.21 -16.11
CA ASP A 273 -11.67 14.01 -17.30
C ASP A 273 -12.91 14.87 -17.09
N PHE A 274 -13.84 14.42 -16.23
CA PHE A 274 -15.09 15.11 -15.93
C PHE A 274 -15.32 15.39 -14.44
N ALA A 275 -14.40 14.98 -13.55
CA ALA A 275 -14.48 15.27 -12.12
C ALA A 275 -13.13 15.64 -11.49
N LYS A 276 -13.17 16.64 -10.59
CA LYS A 276 -12.08 16.95 -9.67
C LYS A 276 -12.26 16.13 -8.39
N ILE A 277 -11.31 15.24 -8.14
CA ILE A 277 -11.32 14.32 -6.99
C ILE A 277 -10.20 14.71 -6.03
N GLY A 278 -10.54 14.86 -4.75
CA GLY A 278 -9.60 15.16 -3.68
C GLY A 278 -10.02 14.54 -2.36
N ILE A 279 -9.17 14.62 -1.34
CA ILE A 279 -9.55 14.25 0.02
C ILE A 279 -10.52 15.29 0.60
N GLY A 280 -11.38 14.85 1.52
CA GLY A 280 -12.13 15.77 2.38
C GLY A 280 -11.23 16.56 3.36
N TYR A 281 -11.84 17.38 4.21
CA TYR A 281 -11.10 18.22 5.14
C TYR A 281 -10.38 17.40 6.22
N ILE A 282 -9.30 17.98 6.76
CA ILE A 282 -8.56 17.41 7.89
C ILE A 282 -8.87 18.28 9.12
N SER A 283 -9.72 17.78 10.00
CA SER A 283 -10.16 18.49 11.22
C SER A 283 -9.00 18.74 12.20
N GLY A 284 -8.10 17.78 12.36
CA GLY A 284 -7.00 17.78 13.33
C GLY A 284 -7.35 17.10 14.65
N ASP A 285 -8.62 17.12 15.04
CA ASP A 285 -9.20 16.36 16.15
C ASP A 285 -10.66 15.98 15.81
N ASN A 286 -10.88 14.74 15.37
CA ASN A 286 -12.19 14.33 14.88
C ASN A 286 -13.27 14.33 15.96
N ASP A 287 -12.94 14.12 17.23
CA ASP A 287 -13.95 14.06 18.29
C ASP A 287 -14.31 15.45 18.83
N PHE A 288 -13.39 16.42 18.67
CA PHE A 288 -13.63 17.81 19.01
C PHE A 288 -14.46 18.54 17.95
N PHE A 289 -14.10 18.39 16.67
CA PHE A 289 -14.76 19.14 15.59
C PHE A 289 -16.08 18.53 15.09
N HIS A 290 -16.45 17.33 15.54
CA HIS A 290 -17.69 16.67 15.13
C HIS A 290 -18.60 16.49 16.33
N LEU A 291 -19.72 17.22 16.34
CA LEU A 291 -20.69 17.22 17.41
C LEU A 291 -21.87 16.31 17.05
N SER A 292 -22.42 15.65 18.07
CA SER A 292 -23.77 15.10 17.95
C SER A 292 -24.81 16.23 18.09
N PRO A 293 -26.04 16.04 17.60
CA PRO A 293 -27.13 16.99 17.80
C PRO A 293 -27.34 17.37 19.26
N THR A 294 -27.27 16.39 20.18
CA THR A 294 -27.41 16.63 21.61
C THR A 294 -26.24 17.43 22.16
N SER A 295 -25.01 17.10 21.75
CA SER A 295 -23.82 17.87 22.15
C SER A 295 -23.85 19.31 21.64
N ALA A 296 -24.30 19.53 20.40
CA ALA A 296 -24.38 20.87 19.84
C ALA A 296 -25.42 21.74 20.56
N ARG A 297 -26.58 21.16 20.90
CA ARG A 297 -27.63 21.82 21.70
C ARG A 297 -27.16 22.13 23.11
N SER A 298 -26.54 21.17 23.81
CA SER A 298 -26.11 21.37 25.21
C SER A 298 -25.00 22.41 25.34
N LEU A 299 -24.12 22.50 24.33
CA LEU A 299 -23.08 23.52 24.23
C LEU A 299 -23.59 24.87 23.74
N GLY A 300 -24.84 24.97 23.27
CA GLY A 300 -25.42 26.20 22.73
C GLY A 300 -24.73 26.68 21.45
N ILE A 301 -24.24 25.76 20.62
CA ILE A 301 -23.56 26.11 19.36
C ILE A 301 -24.62 26.51 18.33
N PRO A 302 -24.55 27.72 17.74
CA PRO A 302 -25.50 28.16 16.72
C PRO A 302 -25.45 27.28 15.47
N SER A 303 -26.61 27.04 14.85
CA SER A 303 -26.74 26.16 13.69
C SER A 303 -25.98 26.65 12.46
N GLU A 304 -25.74 27.96 12.32
CA GLU A 304 -24.94 28.52 11.22
C GLU A 304 -23.48 28.04 11.20
N TYR A 305 -22.95 27.58 12.33
CA TYR A 305 -21.61 27.02 12.45
C TYR A 305 -21.58 25.48 12.35
N LEU A 306 -22.72 24.85 12.09
CA LEU A 306 -22.86 23.40 12.03
C LEU A 306 -23.17 22.97 10.60
N LEU A 307 -22.28 22.17 10.03
CA LEU A 307 -22.47 21.58 8.71
C LEU A 307 -22.71 20.08 8.81
N PRO A 308 -23.76 19.54 8.15
CA PRO A 308 -23.89 18.09 8.00
C PRO A 308 -22.63 17.51 7.36
N THR A 309 -22.09 16.43 7.93
CA THR A 309 -20.85 15.83 7.44
C THR A 309 -20.90 14.32 7.40
N VAL A 310 -20.40 13.75 6.31
CA VAL A 310 -20.08 12.33 6.23
C VAL A 310 -18.72 12.13 6.91
N ARG A 311 -18.76 11.58 8.13
CA ARG A 311 -17.57 11.48 8.97
C ARG A 311 -16.70 10.26 8.63
N ARG A 312 -17.32 9.14 8.27
CA ARG A 312 -16.68 7.84 8.04
C ARG A 312 -17.28 7.18 6.80
N GLY A 313 -16.50 6.33 6.12
CA GLY A 313 -16.98 5.59 4.95
C GLY A 313 -18.18 4.68 5.24
N GLU A 314 -18.31 4.19 6.48
CA GLU A 314 -19.44 3.35 6.94
C GLU A 314 -20.81 4.04 6.83
N TYR A 315 -20.82 5.38 6.82
CA TYR A 315 -22.04 6.17 6.65
C TYR A 315 -22.55 6.15 5.19
N LEU A 316 -21.70 5.79 4.23
CA LEU A 316 -22.08 5.64 2.82
C LEU A 316 -22.73 4.28 2.59
N GLN A 317 -23.96 4.11 3.09
CA GLN A 317 -24.71 2.85 2.95
C GLN A 317 -25.48 2.73 1.64
N THR A 318 -25.78 3.86 1.00
CA THR A 318 -26.61 3.97 -0.20
C THR A 318 -25.90 4.82 -1.26
N ASP A 319 -26.44 4.83 -2.47
CA ASP A 319 -25.89 5.60 -3.61
C ASP A 319 -26.18 7.12 -3.52
N ALA A 320 -26.81 7.59 -2.45
CA ALA A 320 -27.02 9.02 -2.21
C ALA A 320 -27.22 9.34 -0.73
N VAL A 321 -26.59 10.42 -0.27
CA VAL A 321 -26.86 11.05 1.03
C VAL A 321 -27.99 12.05 0.84
N ARG A 322 -29.16 11.72 1.40
CA ARG A 322 -30.41 12.51 1.31
C ARG A 322 -30.77 13.12 2.65
N GLU A 323 -31.80 13.97 2.65
CA GLU A 323 -32.32 14.57 3.89
C GLU A 323 -32.73 13.49 4.90
N GLY A 324 -33.40 12.42 4.45
CA GLY A 324 -33.73 11.27 5.29
C GLY A 324 -32.52 10.62 5.95
N THR A 325 -31.40 10.48 5.22
CA THR A 325 -30.14 9.94 5.75
C THR A 325 -29.56 10.84 6.84
N ILE A 326 -29.57 12.17 6.64
CA ILE A 326 -29.12 13.11 7.67
C ILE A 326 -30.05 13.04 8.88
N ASN A 327 -31.36 13.01 8.68
CA ASN A 327 -32.33 12.93 9.76
C ASN A 327 -32.15 11.67 10.61
N GLU A 328 -31.85 10.52 10.00
CA GLU A 328 -31.52 9.29 10.71
C GLU A 328 -30.27 9.46 11.59
N TRP A 329 -29.18 10.04 11.06
CA TRP A 329 -27.99 10.34 11.86
C TRP A 329 -28.29 11.32 13.00
N MET A 330 -29.15 12.30 12.77
CA MET A 330 -29.56 13.27 13.78
C MET A 330 -30.42 12.61 14.88
N ILE A 331 -31.30 11.67 14.52
CA ILE A 331 -32.14 10.93 15.47
C ILE A 331 -31.29 9.98 16.32
N ASN A 332 -30.32 9.31 15.70
CA ASN A 332 -29.41 8.38 16.38
C ASN A 332 -28.30 9.07 17.19
N ASP A 333 -28.33 10.40 17.29
CA ASP A 333 -27.33 11.23 17.96
C ASP A 333 -25.88 10.97 17.49
N GLU A 334 -25.71 10.68 16.20
CA GLU A 334 -24.41 10.45 15.58
C GLU A 334 -23.58 11.74 15.55
N GLN A 335 -22.25 11.63 15.52
CA GLN A 335 -21.34 12.77 15.35
C GLN A 335 -21.31 13.24 13.88
N CYS A 336 -22.44 13.74 13.40
CA CYS A 336 -22.71 14.08 12.00
C CYS A 336 -22.69 15.59 11.71
N LEU A 337 -22.35 16.43 12.70
CA LEU A 337 -22.27 17.89 12.53
C LEU A 337 -20.82 18.36 12.68
N LEU A 338 -20.22 18.87 11.60
CA LEU A 338 -18.94 19.56 11.65
C LEU A 338 -19.13 20.97 12.25
N LEU A 339 -18.36 21.28 13.28
CA LEU A 339 -18.14 22.63 13.78
C LEU A 339 -17.25 23.39 12.78
N ASN A 340 -17.87 24.17 11.90
CA ASN A 340 -17.22 24.92 10.84
C ASN A 340 -17.17 26.42 11.16
N LEU A 341 -16.04 26.85 11.73
CA LEU A 341 -15.83 28.21 12.20
C LEU A 341 -14.97 29.04 11.23
N PRO A 342 -15.38 30.29 10.92
CA PRO A 342 -14.51 31.22 10.20
C PRO A 342 -13.33 31.64 11.08
N ALA A 343 -12.26 32.12 10.46
CA ALA A 343 -11.20 32.81 11.20
C ALA A 343 -11.73 34.19 11.65
N GLY A 344 -11.89 34.41 12.95
CA GLY A 344 -12.39 35.68 13.47
C GLY A 344 -13.16 35.55 14.79
N PRO A 345 -13.91 36.59 15.17
CA PRO A 345 -14.78 36.56 16.35
C PRO A 345 -15.80 35.43 16.25
N VAL A 346 -16.03 34.75 17.37
CA VAL A 346 -17.04 33.69 17.51
C VAL A 346 -17.98 34.02 18.69
N PRO A 347 -19.22 33.51 18.71
CA PRO A 347 -20.14 33.72 19.83
C PRO A 347 -19.61 33.19 21.16
N ASP A 348 -20.09 33.74 22.28
CA ASP A 348 -19.65 33.35 23.63
C ASP A 348 -19.80 31.86 23.92
N SER A 349 -20.85 31.21 23.42
CA SER A 349 -21.04 29.76 23.59
C SER A 349 -19.94 28.95 22.90
N VAL A 350 -19.56 29.38 21.68
CA VAL A 350 -18.46 28.78 20.92
C VAL A 350 -17.12 29.07 21.62
N ALA A 351 -16.88 30.31 22.05
CA ALA A 351 -15.66 30.67 22.78
C ALA A 351 -15.48 29.80 24.03
N LYS A 352 -16.53 29.66 24.85
CA LYS A 352 -16.52 28.77 26.03
C LYS A 352 -16.18 27.32 25.66
N TYR A 353 -16.69 26.82 24.53
CA TYR A 353 -16.36 25.47 24.08
C TYR A 353 -14.89 25.36 23.62
N LEU A 354 -14.38 26.35 22.89
CA LEU A 354 -12.99 26.42 22.43
C LEU A 354 -11.99 26.52 23.60
N ASP A 355 -12.38 27.17 24.70
CA ASP A 355 -11.56 27.34 25.91
C ASP A 355 -11.74 26.21 26.94
N SER A 356 -12.59 25.22 26.66
CA SER A 356 -12.74 24.03 27.51
C SER A 356 -11.48 23.15 27.51
N ASP A 357 -11.36 22.24 28.48
CA ASP A 357 -10.28 21.26 28.53
C ASP A 357 -10.12 20.48 27.22
N ARG A 358 -11.25 20.12 26.59
CA ARG A 358 -11.26 19.45 25.28
C ARG A 358 -10.69 20.36 24.18
N GLY A 359 -10.98 21.65 24.23
CA GLY A 359 -10.45 22.65 23.31
C GLY A 359 -8.95 22.85 23.47
N LEU A 360 -8.45 22.90 24.71
CA LEU A 360 -7.01 22.97 24.99
C LEU A 360 -6.26 21.74 24.44
N ILE A 361 -6.82 20.54 24.63
CA ILE A 361 -6.28 19.30 24.05
C ILE A 361 -6.29 19.35 22.52
N ALA A 362 -7.40 19.75 21.91
CA ALA A 362 -7.54 19.84 20.46
C ALA A 362 -6.55 20.86 19.87
N ARG A 363 -6.35 22.01 20.53
CA ARG A 363 -5.41 23.06 20.15
C ARG A 363 -3.96 22.57 20.14
N ALA A 364 -3.58 21.74 21.10
CA ALA A 364 -2.22 21.19 21.19
C ALA A 364 -1.88 20.17 20.09
N ARG A 365 -2.88 19.59 19.41
CA ARG A 365 -2.66 18.61 18.34
C ARG A 365 -1.92 19.21 17.15
N TYR A 366 -1.12 18.37 16.49
CA TYR A 366 -0.18 18.77 15.41
C TYR A 366 -0.81 19.64 14.31
N LYS A 367 -1.98 19.26 13.80
CA LYS A 367 -2.65 20.00 12.71
C LYS A 367 -3.29 21.30 13.17
N CYS A 368 -3.73 21.37 14.42
CA CYS A 368 -4.39 22.55 14.99
C CYS A 368 -3.36 23.61 15.36
N ARG A 369 -2.28 23.22 16.05
CA ARG A 369 -1.23 24.13 16.53
C ARG A 369 -0.49 24.89 15.42
N SER A 370 -0.51 24.36 14.19
CA SER A 370 0.15 24.97 13.03
C SER A 370 -0.74 25.98 12.28
N ARG A 371 -2.01 26.14 12.66
CA ARG A 371 -2.93 27.09 11.99
C ARG A 371 -2.92 28.43 12.72
N ALA A 372 -3.08 29.52 11.97
CA ALA A 372 -3.23 30.86 12.55
C ALA A 372 -4.47 30.96 13.46
N ALA A 373 -5.64 30.52 12.96
CA ALA A 373 -6.81 30.24 13.78
C ALA A 373 -6.92 28.72 13.98
N TRP A 374 -6.48 28.22 15.13
CA TRP A 374 -6.35 26.77 15.40
C TRP A 374 -7.65 25.98 15.20
N TYR A 375 -8.79 26.63 15.47
CA TYR A 375 -10.15 26.08 15.39
C TYR A 375 -10.79 26.18 13.99
N SER A 376 -10.23 26.98 13.07
CA SER A 376 -10.79 27.10 11.72
C SER A 376 -10.31 25.93 10.85
N VAL A 377 -11.23 25.07 10.43
CA VAL A 377 -10.91 23.85 9.66
C VAL A 377 -10.71 24.22 8.19
N PRO A 378 -9.51 24.04 7.61
CA PRO A 378 -9.25 24.40 6.22
C PRO A 378 -9.82 23.37 5.24
N GLY A 379 -10.12 23.82 4.02
CA GLY A 379 -10.46 22.93 2.91
C GLY A 379 -11.84 22.29 3.00
N VAL A 380 -12.75 22.85 3.80
CA VAL A 380 -14.14 22.41 3.88
C VAL A 380 -14.84 22.77 2.57
N ILE A 381 -15.25 21.76 1.81
CA ILE A 381 -15.99 21.90 0.56
C ILE A 381 -17.24 21.02 0.59
N ARG A 382 -18.28 21.45 -0.13
CA ARG A 382 -19.47 20.63 -0.41
C ARG A 382 -19.27 19.96 -1.78
N PRO A 383 -18.92 18.67 -1.83
CA PRO A 383 -18.75 17.96 -3.11
C PRO A 383 -20.10 17.60 -3.73
N ASP A 384 -20.11 17.25 -5.01
CA ASP A 384 -21.30 16.71 -5.69
C ASP A 384 -21.51 15.22 -5.36
N TYR A 385 -20.41 14.50 -5.14
CA TYR A 385 -20.43 13.09 -4.74
C TYR A 385 -19.38 12.80 -3.65
N PHE A 386 -19.69 11.81 -2.82
CA PHE A 386 -18.77 11.17 -1.89
C PHE A 386 -18.29 9.86 -2.48
N LEU A 387 -16.98 9.66 -2.55
CA LEU A 387 -16.37 8.42 -3.01
C LEU A 387 -15.67 7.74 -1.83
N GLN A 388 -16.01 6.47 -1.60
CA GLN A 388 -15.43 5.70 -0.51
C GLN A 388 -13.92 5.50 -0.75
N TYR A 389 -13.10 5.91 0.22
CA TYR A 389 -11.64 5.87 0.12
C TYR A 389 -11.07 4.47 0.34
N MET A 390 -11.68 3.71 1.25
CA MET A 390 -11.33 2.32 1.57
C MET A 390 -12.59 1.48 1.60
N SER A 391 -12.63 0.43 0.78
CA SER A 391 -13.81 -0.39 0.52
C SER A 391 -13.52 -1.88 0.64
N GLY A 392 -14.38 -2.62 1.35
CA GLY A 392 -14.29 -4.08 1.44
C GLY A 392 -14.80 -4.75 0.17
N ALA A 393 -16.12 -4.73 -0.02
CA ALA A 393 -16.76 -5.35 -1.19
C ALA A 393 -16.62 -4.48 -2.44
N GLU A 394 -17.23 -3.28 -2.44
CA GLU A 394 -17.28 -2.41 -3.63
C GLU A 394 -16.95 -0.96 -3.28
N VAL A 395 -16.35 -0.25 -4.24
CA VAL A 395 -16.11 1.19 -4.12
C VAL A 395 -17.42 1.92 -4.33
N ARG A 396 -17.96 2.53 -3.27
CA ARG A 396 -19.23 3.26 -3.33
C ARG A 396 -19.02 4.71 -3.76
N LEU A 397 -19.87 5.17 -4.66
CA LEU A 397 -20.00 6.57 -5.06
C LEU A 397 -21.42 7.04 -4.72
N ALA A 398 -21.53 7.87 -3.68
CA ALA A 398 -22.81 8.38 -3.21
C ALA A 398 -23.01 9.83 -3.65
N ARG A 399 -24.15 10.15 -4.24
CA ARG A 399 -24.53 11.52 -4.58
C ARG A 399 -24.77 12.35 -3.31
N ASN A 400 -24.30 13.59 -3.29
CA ASN A 400 -24.57 14.52 -2.20
C ASN A 400 -25.77 15.42 -2.54
N GLU A 401 -26.97 15.03 -2.11
CA GLU A 401 -28.20 15.79 -2.42
C GLU A 401 -28.48 16.91 -1.40
N VAL A 402 -27.80 16.86 -0.25
CA VAL A 402 -28.01 17.77 0.90
C VAL A 402 -26.90 18.81 1.06
N GLY A 403 -25.90 18.78 0.18
CA GLY A 403 -24.73 19.65 0.30
C GLY A 403 -23.89 19.37 1.55
N ALA A 404 -23.86 18.14 2.08
CA ALA A 404 -23.01 17.79 3.22
C ALA A 404 -21.52 17.93 2.86
N VAL A 405 -20.66 17.96 3.87
CA VAL A 405 -19.19 17.96 3.74
C VAL A 405 -18.63 16.59 4.13
N CYS A 406 -17.32 16.33 3.97
CA CYS A 406 -16.74 15.05 4.39
C CYS A 406 -15.30 15.16 4.90
N THR A 407 -14.91 14.23 5.78
CA THR A 407 -13.55 14.14 6.31
C THR A 407 -12.59 13.56 5.27
N ASN A 408 -11.29 13.61 5.55
CA ASN A 408 -10.23 13.00 4.75
C ASN A 408 -10.26 11.46 4.69
N SER A 409 -11.21 10.80 5.37
CA SER A 409 -11.47 9.37 5.22
C SER A 409 -12.39 9.03 4.03
N ILE A 410 -12.88 10.06 3.35
CA ILE A 410 -13.76 10.00 2.18
C ILE A 410 -13.18 10.93 1.11
N LEU A 411 -13.32 10.54 -0.15
CA LEU A 411 -12.94 11.39 -1.27
C LEU A 411 -14.12 12.30 -1.64
N ALA A 412 -13.82 13.59 -1.75
CA ALA A 412 -14.71 14.63 -2.22
C ALA A 412 -14.60 14.73 -3.75
N VAL A 413 -15.71 14.49 -4.45
CA VAL A 413 -15.79 14.53 -5.91
C VAL A 413 -16.62 15.74 -6.34
N LYS A 414 -16.01 16.63 -7.13
CA LYS A 414 -16.69 17.78 -7.74
C LYS A 414 -16.74 17.61 -9.26
N ILE A 415 -17.93 17.66 -9.84
CA ILE A 415 -18.13 17.53 -11.28
C ILE A 415 -17.69 18.83 -11.97
N ILE A 416 -16.84 18.68 -13.00
CA ILE A 416 -16.35 19.80 -13.81
C ILE A 416 -16.91 19.76 -15.24
N ASN A 417 -17.42 18.61 -15.69
CA ASN A 417 -18.15 18.47 -16.94
C ASN A 417 -19.48 17.72 -16.68
N PRO A 418 -20.60 18.45 -16.49
CA PRO A 418 -21.91 17.85 -16.23
C PRO A 418 -22.41 16.94 -17.36
N ALA A 419 -22.15 17.27 -18.62
CA ALA A 419 -22.62 16.48 -19.76
C ALA A 419 -21.99 15.08 -19.76
N SER A 420 -20.67 14.99 -19.57
CA SER A 420 -19.98 13.71 -19.42
C SER A 420 -20.45 12.98 -18.16
N ALA A 421 -20.60 13.68 -17.02
CA ALA A 421 -21.05 13.06 -15.78
C ALA A 421 -22.44 12.41 -15.92
N THR A 422 -23.40 13.08 -16.56
CA THR A 422 -24.74 12.53 -16.85
C THR A 422 -24.67 11.25 -17.68
N LEU A 423 -23.75 11.17 -18.64
CA LEU A 423 -23.59 10.00 -19.49
C LEU A 423 -22.86 8.83 -18.78
N ARG A 424 -21.83 9.13 -17.97
CA ARG A 424 -20.92 8.12 -17.40
C ARG A 424 -21.32 7.60 -16.03
N LEU A 425 -21.69 8.47 -15.10
CA LEU A 425 -21.93 8.08 -13.70
C LEU A 425 -23.02 7.00 -13.50
N PRO A 426 -24.09 6.91 -14.32
CA PRO A 426 -25.04 5.80 -14.21
C PRO A 426 -24.41 4.42 -14.41
N SER A 427 -23.19 4.32 -14.95
CA SER A 427 -22.45 3.07 -15.14
C SER A 427 -21.48 2.73 -14.00
N TRP A 428 -21.45 3.51 -12.92
CA TRP A 428 -20.55 3.26 -11.78
C TRP A 428 -20.64 1.83 -11.23
N GLY A 429 -21.85 1.29 -11.13
CA GLY A 429 -22.09 -0.08 -10.68
C GLY A 429 -21.83 -1.17 -11.73
N SER A 430 -21.31 -0.84 -12.92
CA SER A 430 -21.03 -1.85 -13.96
C SER A 430 -19.79 -2.67 -13.64
N ASP A 431 -19.75 -3.92 -14.10
CA ASP A 431 -18.62 -4.82 -13.85
C ASP A 431 -17.30 -4.28 -14.42
N PHE A 432 -17.36 -3.54 -15.53
CA PHE A 432 -16.18 -2.90 -16.10
C PHE A 432 -15.63 -1.78 -15.21
N VAL A 433 -16.49 -0.91 -14.66
CA VAL A 433 -16.05 0.16 -13.76
C VAL A 433 -15.54 -0.45 -12.45
N LYS A 434 -16.16 -1.53 -11.95
CA LYS A 434 -15.64 -2.30 -10.81
C LYS A 434 -14.25 -2.88 -11.09
N LEU A 435 -14.04 -3.50 -12.25
CA LEU A 435 -12.73 -3.97 -12.68
C LEU A 435 -11.72 -2.82 -12.72
N SER A 436 -12.11 -1.67 -13.27
CA SER A 436 -11.29 -0.48 -13.32
C SER A 436 -10.89 0.03 -11.93
N CYS A 437 -11.82 0.00 -10.96
CA CYS A 437 -11.52 0.30 -9.56
C CYS A 437 -10.51 -0.70 -8.96
N GLU A 438 -10.67 -2.01 -9.19
CA GLU A 438 -9.74 -3.03 -8.67
C GLU A 438 -8.34 -2.96 -9.32
N LEU A 439 -8.26 -2.55 -10.60
CA LEU A 439 -7.00 -2.37 -11.31
C LEU A 439 -6.29 -1.06 -10.96
N GLU A 440 -7.04 0.01 -10.68
CA GLU A 440 -6.49 1.32 -10.34
C GLU A 440 -6.17 1.50 -8.87
N GLY A 441 -7.01 0.94 -7.99
CA GLY A 441 -6.78 0.94 -6.55
C GLY A 441 -5.73 -0.07 -6.11
N HIS A 442 -5.24 0.10 -4.89
CA HIS A 442 -4.32 -0.84 -4.27
C HIS A 442 -4.97 -1.56 -3.09
N PRO A 443 -4.69 -2.85 -2.90
CA PRO A 443 -5.18 -3.59 -1.74
C PRO A 443 -4.51 -3.09 -0.46
N LEU A 444 -5.23 -3.21 0.64
CA LEU A 444 -4.67 -3.20 1.98
C LEU A 444 -4.94 -4.57 2.61
N GLY A 445 -4.10 -4.93 3.59
CA GLY A 445 -4.31 -6.14 4.37
C GLY A 445 -5.74 -6.26 4.89
N GLY A 446 -6.31 -7.47 4.82
CA GLY A 446 -7.62 -7.79 5.40
C GLY A 446 -8.83 -7.53 4.49
N GLY A 447 -8.67 -7.59 3.17
CA GLY A 447 -9.82 -7.54 2.26
C GLY A 447 -10.22 -6.14 1.80
N MET A 448 -9.43 -5.10 2.08
CA MET A 448 -9.79 -3.72 1.73
C MET A 448 -9.10 -3.30 0.42
N LEU A 449 -9.83 -2.58 -0.42
CA LEU A 449 -9.30 -1.85 -1.57
C LEU A 449 -9.26 -0.37 -1.21
N LYS A 450 -8.11 0.25 -1.40
CA LYS A 450 -7.92 1.68 -1.21
C LYS A 450 -7.77 2.36 -2.57
N LEU A 451 -8.46 3.48 -2.70
CA LEU A 451 -8.45 4.29 -3.92
C LEU A 451 -8.05 5.73 -3.54
N GLU A 452 -6.80 6.09 -3.81
CA GLU A 452 -6.30 7.45 -3.61
C GLU A 452 -6.79 8.42 -4.69
N PRO A 453 -6.75 9.75 -4.46
CA PRO A 453 -7.27 10.71 -5.45
C PRO A 453 -6.67 10.54 -6.85
N GLY A 454 -5.37 10.24 -6.96
CA GLY A 454 -4.73 9.99 -8.25
C GLY A 454 -5.21 8.71 -8.93
N GLU A 455 -5.52 7.67 -8.16
CA GLU A 455 -6.04 6.38 -8.64
C GLU A 455 -7.50 6.50 -9.04
N ALA A 456 -8.30 7.16 -8.22
CA ALA A 456 -9.71 7.45 -8.49
C ALA A 456 -9.89 8.21 -9.81
N ARG A 457 -8.99 9.16 -10.11
CA ARG A 457 -9.02 9.91 -11.38
C ARG A 457 -8.77 9.04 -12.60
N ARG A 458 -8.08 7.90 -12.45
CA ARG A 458 -7.76 7.00 -13.57
C ARG A 458 -8.84 5.97 -13.86
N VAL A 459 -9.81 5.78 -12.96
CA VAL A 459 -10.96 4.90 -13.17
C VAL A 459 -11.61 5.21 -14.51
N VAL A 460 -11.81 4.17 -15.31
CA VAL A 460 -12.23 4.24 -16.71
C VAL A 460 -13.73 4.00 -16.83
N PHE A 461 -14.40 4.87 -17.59
CA PHE A 461 -15.79 4.73 -17.99
C PHE A 461 -15.86 4.48 -19.51
N PRO A 462 -16.24 3.27 -19.94
CA PRO A 462 -16.23 2.92 -21.35
C PRO A 462 -17.33 3.67 -22.12
N ALA A 463 -17.07 3.94 -23.41
CA ALA A 463 -17.99 4.63 -24.30
C ALA A 463 -19.39 3.97 -24.39
N LEU A 464 -19.41 2.63 -24.44
CA LEU A 464 -20.61 1.81 -24.55
C LEU A 464 -20.59 0.74 -23.46
N ARG A 465 -21.79 0.42 -22.95
CA ARG A 465 -21.99 -0.79 -22.15
C ARG A 465 -22.06 -1.96 -23.11
N SER A 466 -21.03 -2.79 -23.13
CA SER A 466 -21.09 -4.08 -23.81
C SER A 466 -21.45 -5.16 -22.80
N THR A 467 -22.37 -6.06 -23.19
CA THR A 467 -22.64 -7.31 -22.47
C THR A 467 -21.75 -8.45 -22.97
N GLU A 468 -21.07 -8.25 -24.10
CA GLU A 468 -20.09 -9.20 -24.62
C GLU A 468 -18.89 -9.26 -23.67
N ASN A 469 -18.45 -10.48 -23.35
CA ASN A 469 -17.34 -10.76 -22.43
C ASN A 469 -17.58 -10.34 -20.97
N GLN A 470 -18.82 -10.10 -20.56
CA GLN A 470 -19.16 -9.76 -19.16
C GLN A 470 -18.67 -10.84 -18.17
N GLY A 471 -18.78 -12.13 -18.53
CA GLY A 471 -18.28 -13.22 -17.69
C GLY A 471 -16.76 -13.15 -17.43
N VAL A 472 -15.97 -12.75 -18.43
CA VAL A 472 -14.51 -12.58 -18.29
C VAL A 472 -14.18 -11.43 -17.33
N ILE A 473 -14.95 -10.34 -17.40
CA ILE A 473 -14.78 -9.17 -16.51
C ILE A 473 -15.20 -9.54 -15.08
N GLN A 474 -16.32 -10.22 -14.90
CA GLN A 474 -16.80 -10.67 -13.58
C GLN A 474 -15.81 -11.61 -12.91
N GLU A 475 -15.24 -12.55 -13.67
CA GLU A 475 -14.20 -13.45 -13.19
C GLU A 475 -12.95 -12.70 -12.73
N ALA A 476 -12.53 -11.69 -13.49
CA ALA A 476 -11.38 -10.87 -13.14
C ALA A 476 -11.61 -10.05 -11.87
N VAL A 477 -12.81 -9.46 -11.70
CA VAL A 477 -13.18 -8.76 -10.46
C VAL A 477 -13.15 -9.73 -9.27
N ARG A 478 -13.73 -10.93 -9.42
CA ARG A 478 -13.69 -11.97 -8.38
C ARG A 478 -12.26 -12.34 -8.02
N THR A 479 -11.44 -12.63 -9.03
CA THR A 479 -10.01 -12.96 -8.87
C THR A 479 -9.29 -11.86 -8.08
N LEU A 480 -9.39 -10.59 -8.49
CA LEU A 480 -8.70 -9.49 -7.79
C LEU A 480 -9.16 -9.32 -6.33
N ARG A 481 -10.44 -9.58 -6.03
CA ARG A 481 -11.01 -9.57 -4.68
C ARG A 481 -10.48 -10.72 -3.81
N GLU A 482 -10.38 -11.93 -4.37
CA GLU A 482 -9.78 -13.07 -3.69
C GLU A 482 -8.30 -12.80 -3.36
N TRP A 483 -7.56 -12.22 -4.31
CA TRP A 483 -6.15 -11.82 -4.14
C TRP A 483 -5.92 -10.63 -3.19
N ARG A 484 -6.96 -10.05 -2.61
CA ARG A 484 -6.85 -9.11 -1.47
C ARG A 484 -7.49 -9.64 -0.20
N HIS A 485 -7.89 -10.92 -0.17
CA HIS A 485 -8.53 -11.61 0.95
C HIS A 485 -9.89 -11.04 1.34
N THR A 486 -10.64 -10.50 0.38
CA THR A 486 -12.03 -10.13 0.64
C THR A 486 -12.79 -11.40 0.98
N LYS A 487 -13.43 -11.44 2.16
CA LYS A 487 -14.37 -12.51 2.50
C LYS A 487 -15.58 -12.35 1.57
N CYS A 488 -15.73 -13.29 0.62
CA CYS A 488 -16.91 -13.39 -0.23
C CYS A 488 -18.17 -13.67 0.60
#